data_AF-A0AA35TT05-F1
#
_entry.id   AF-A0AA35TT05-F1
#
_cell.length_a   1.000
_cell.length_b   1.000
_cell.length_c   1.000
_cell.angle_alpha   90.00
_cell.angle_beta   90.00
_cell.angle_gamma   90.00
#
_symmetry.space_group_name_H-M   'P 1'
#
loop_
_entity.id
_entity.type
_entity.pdbx_description
1 polymer ?
#
loop_
_entity_poly.entity_id
_entity_poly.type
_entity_poly.pdbx_seq_one_letter_code
_entity_poly.pdbx_strand_id
1 'polypeptide(L)' 'MTNCDSYQPIAVTWGVFPGMEIIQPTVVDPVSFHIWKDEAFMLWGTTGPVSTARVHLPPHHLTHPEHILPRQPRR' A
#
# COMPACT_ATOMS: atom_id res chain seq x y z
N MET A 1 -20.77 -0.95 16.60
CA MET A 1 -22.09 -0.30 16.39
C MET A 1 -21.88 0.87 15.46
N THR A 2 -22.75 1.00 14.46
CA THR A 2 -22.82 2.16 13.56
C THR A 2 -24.18 2.84 13.76
N ASN A 3 -24.28 4.14 13.45
CA ASN A 3 -25.53 4.89 13.51
C ASN A 3 -26.35 4.81 12.20
N CYS A 4 -25.96 3.95 11.26
CA CYS A 4 -26.73 3.71 10.04
C CYS A 4 -27.69 2.52 10.19
N ASP A 5 -28.81 2.58 9.46
CA ASP A 5 -29.68 1.43 9.24
C ASP A 5 -28.83 0.30 8.62
N SER A 6 -29.00 -0.93 9.10
CA SER A 6 -28.12 -2.05 8.74
C SER A 6 -28.24 -2.50 7.27
N TYR A 7 -29.32 -2.12 6.58
CA TYR A 7 -29.60 -2.58 5.21
C TYR A 7 -29.97 -1.44 4.25
N GLN A 8 -29.79 -0.17 4.66
CA GLN A 8 -30.03 0.97 3.78
C GLN A 8 -28.72 1.69 3.44
N PRO A 9 -28.42 1.85 2.14
CA PRO A 9 -27.30 2.68 1.70
C PRO A 9 -27.63 4.17 1.81
N ILE A 10 -26.60 4.98 2.06
CA ILE A 10 -26.70 6.44 2.12
C ILE A 10 -25.94 7.04 0.93
N ALA A 11 -26.62 7.85 0.11
CA ALA A 11 -25.95 8.59 -0.95
C ALA A 11 -25.07 9.70 -0.37
N VAL A 12 -23.82 9.76 -0.83
CA VAL A 12 -22.83 10.76 -0.38
C VAL A 12 -22.39 11.69 -1.50
N THR A 13 -22.69 11.33 -2.74
CA THR A 13 -22.48 12.20 -3.91
C THR A 13 -23.70 12.12 -4.78
N TRP A 14 -24.25 13.27 -5.17
CA TRP A 14 -25.38 13.37 -6.07
C TRP A 14 -25.30 14.61 -6.96
N GLY A 15 -25.95 14.55 -8.11
CA GLY A 15 -26.05 15.64 -9.08
C GLY A 15 -27.50 15.87 -9.53
N VAL A 16 -27.85 17.13 -9.75
CA VAL A 16 -29.15 17.55 -10.28
C VAL A 16 -28.90 18.35 -11.55
N PHE A 17 -29.52 17.92 -12.65
CA PHE A 17 -29.36 18.55 -13.96
C PHE A 17 -30.73 18.81 -14.58
N PRO A 18 -30.96 19.98 -15.23
CA PRO A 18 -32.25 20.29 -15.83
C PRO A 18 -32.70 19.24 -16.84
N GLY A 19 -33.94 18.77 -16.71
CA GLY A 19 -34.52 17.77 -17.62
C GLY A 19 -33.97 16.35 -17.46
N MET A 20 -33.20 16.07 -16.41
CA MET A 20 -32.66 14.74 -16.10
C MET A 20 -33.13 14.26 -14.72
N GLU A 21 -33.09 12.94 -14.49
CA GLU A 21 -33.29 12.36 -13.16
C GLU A 21 -32.10 12.69 -12.23
N ILE A 22 -32.33 12.69 -10.92
CA ILE A 22 -31.27 12.86 -9.92
C ILE A 22 -30.31 11.67 -10.02
N ILE A 23 -29.01 11.97 -10.15
CA ILE A 23 -27.98 10.94 -10.27
C ILE A 23 -27.25 10.85 -8.93
N GLN A 24 -27.17 9.66 -8.34
CA GLN A 24 -26.47 9.42 -7.08
C GLN A 24 -25.38 8.35 -7.28
N PRO A 25 -24.22 8.72 -7.86
CA PRO A 25 -23.24 7.74 -8.31
C PRO A 25 -22.48 7.05 -7.16
N THR A 26 -22.44 7.68 -5.97
CA THR A 26 -21.64 7.18 -4.85
C THR A 26 -22.49 7.07 -3.59
N VAL A 27 -22.48 5.89 -2.99
CA VAL A 27 -23.18 5.56 -1.75
C VAL A 27 -22.23 4.94 -0.73
N VAL A 28 -22.61 5.02 0.54
CA VAL A 28 -22.04 4.22 1.62
C VAL A 28 -23.06 3.16 2.00
N ASP A 29 -22.69 1.88 1.85
CA ASP A 29 -23.55 0.73 2.14
C ASP A 29 -22.95 -0.12 3.28
N PRO A 30 -23.68 -0.35 4.39
CA PRO A 30 -23.21 -1.17 5.50
C PRO A 30 -22.90 -2.61 5.10
N VAL A 31 -23.67 -3.20 4.17
CA VAL A 31 -23.45 -4.59 3.73
C VAL A 31 -22.14 -4.69 2.95
N SER A 32 -21.94 -3.80 1.97
CA SER A 32 -20.70 -3.69 1.21
C SER A 32 -19.48 -3.43 2.11
N PHE A 33 -19.62 -2.58 3.14
CA PHE A 33 -18.54 -2.31 4.10
C PHE A 33 -18.07 -3.58 4.84
N HIS A 34 -19.00 -4.46 5.24
CA HIS A 34 -18.64 -5.70 5.95
C HIS A 34 -17.87 -6.68 5.07
N ILE A 35 -18.09 -6.67 3.76
CA ILE A 35 -17.33 -7.47 2.80
C ILE A 35 -15.94 -6.84 2.58
N TRP A 36 -15.91 -5.53 2.32
CA TRP A 36 -14.69 -4.82 1.98
C TRP A 36 -13.66 -4.78 3.13
N LYS A 37 -14.10 -4.71 4.39
CA LYS A 37 -13.21 -4.54 5.54
C LYS A 37 -12.10 -5.61 5.60
N ASP A 38 -12.40 -6.84 5.22
CA ASP A 38 -11.46 -7.95 5.33
C ASP A 38 -10.30 -7.77 4.35
N GLU A 39 -10.59 -7.36 3.11
CA GLU A 39 -9.58 -6.99 2.12
C GLU A 39 -8.73 -5.80 2.59
N ALA A 40 -9.38 -4.76 3.13
CA ALA A 40 -8.70 -3.58 3.63
C ALA A 40 -7.69 -3.92 4.75
N PHE A 41 -8.07 -4.77 5.71
CA PHE A 41 -7.19 -5.19 6.80
C PHE A 41 -6.08 -6.14 6.33
N MET A 42 -6.35 -7.03 5.35
CA MET A 42 -5.32 -7.88 4.75
C MET A 42 -4.23 -7.06 4.07
N LEU A 43 -4.62 -6.02 3.31
CA LEU A 43 -3.68 -5.11 2.66
C LEU A 43 -2.79 -4.43 3.69
N TRP A 44 -3.38 -3.91 4.78
CA TRP A 44 -2.61 -3.29 5.87
C TRP A 44 -1.58 -4.25 6.49
N GLY A 45 -1.94 -5.52 6.71
CA GLY A 45 -1.03 -6.52 7.24
C GLY A 45 0.14 -6.85 6.32
N THR A 46 -0.04 -6.66 5.01
CA THR A 46 0.99 -6.91 3.98
C THR A 46 1.96 -5.74 3.84
N THR A 47 1.58 -4.53 4.27
CA THR A 47 2.41 -3.31 4.19
C THR A 47 3.52 -3.23 5.26
N GLY A 48 3.54 -4.16 6.22
CA GLY A 48 4.70 -4.32 7.11
C GLY A 48 5.97 -4.60 6.30
N PRO A 49 7.17 -4.34 6.84
CA PRO A 49 8.39 -4.68 6.12
C PRO A 49 8.34 -6.18 5.81
N VAL A 50 8.13 -6.52 4.54
CA VAL A 50 8.53 -7.81 4.01
C VAL A 50 9.99 -7.86 4.37
N SER A 51 10.35 -8.63 5.40
CA SER A 51 11.74 -8.97 5.64
C SER A 51 12.15 -9.61 4.33
N THR A 52 12.82 -8.82 3.48
CA THR A 52 13.56 -9.28 2.34
C THR A 52 14.37 -10.40 2.93
N ALA A 53 13.93 -11.63 2.67
CA ALA A 53 14.64 -12.82 3.05
C ALA A 53 16.07 -12.48 2.69
N ARG A 54 16.95 -12.41 3.71
CA ARG A 54 18.38 -12.16 3.49
C ARG A 54 18.76 -13.21 2.47
N VAL A 55 18.83 -12.81 1.20
CA VAL A 55 19.42 -13.61 0.16
C VAL A 55 20.81 -13.81 0.70
N HIS A 56 21.07 -15.03 1.16
CA HIS A 56 22.32 -15.43 1.76
C HIS A 56 23.36 -15.26 0.65
N LEU A 57 23.94 -14.07 0.53
CA LEU A 57 25.06 -13.81 -0.34
C LEU A 57 26.20 -14.69 0.20
N PRO A 58 26.65 -15.71 -0.55
CA PRO A 58 27.80 -16.48 -0.13
C PRO A 58 29.01 -15.54 -0.01
N PRO A 59 29.94 -15.77 0.94
CA PRO A 59 31.12 -14.94 1.09
C PRO A 59 32.03 -15.15 -0.12
N HIS A 60 31.86 -14.31 -1.15
CA HIS A 60 32.80 -14.24 -2.25
C HIS A 60 34.11 -13.64 -1.73
N HIS A 61 35.07 -14.52 -1.50
CA HIS A 61 36.48 -14.34 -1.85
C HIS A 61 37.10 -12.99 -1.45
N LEU A 62 37.42 -12.82 -0.17
CA LEU A 62 38.52 -11.95 0.25
C LEU A 62 39.85 -12.69 0.05
N THR A 63 40.28 -12.79 -1.20
CA THR A 63 41.68 -13.08 -1.54
C THR A 63 42.09 -12.13 -2.65
N HIS A 64 42.75 -11.03 -2.31
CA HIS A 64 44.10 -10.77 -2.81
C HIS A 64 44.75 -9.59 -2.05
N PRO A 65 46.08 -9.63 -1.87
CA PRO A 65 46.81 -8.88 -0.86
C PRO A 65 47.17 -7.46 -1.30
N GLU A 66 47.42 -6.62 -0.29
CA GLU A 66 48.08 -5.33 -0.36
C GLU A 66 49.27 -5.33 -1.35
N HIS A 67 49.15 -4.54 -2.42
CA HIS A 67 50.32 -4.04 -3.16
C HIS A 67 50.34 -2.52 -3.02
N ILE A 68 51.01 -2.06 -1.96
CA ILE A 68 51.29 -0.65 -1.68
C ILE A 68 52.10 -0.09 -2.85
N LEU A 69 51.49 0.74 -3.68
CA LEU A 69 52.22 1.62 -4.58
C LEU A 69 52.75 2.80 -3.74
N PRO A 70 54.07 3.07 -3.70
CA PRO A 70 54.58 4.26 -3.04
C PRO A 70 54.08 5.49 -3.81
N ARG A 71 53.39 6.39 -3.10
CA ARG A 71 52.95 7.68 -3.65
C ARG A 71 54.17 8.46 -4.13
N GLN A 72 54.22 8.79 -5.42
CA GLN A 72 55.20 9.75 -5.90
C GLN A 72 54.93 11.13 -5.27
N PRO A 73 55.94 11.83 -4.75
CA PRO A 73 55.77 13.20 -4.31
C PRO A 73 55.64 14.10 -5.55
N ARG A 74 54.54 14.86 -5.61
CA ARG A 74 54.36 15.89 -6.63
C ARG A 74 55.45 16.95 -6.49
N ARG A 75 56.27 17.13 -7.53
CA ARG A 75 56.97 18.38 -7.81
C ARG A 75 56.94 18.64 -9.30
#